data_AF-A0A4Q6BAR5-F1
#
_entry.id   AF-A0A4Q6BAR5-F1
#
_cell.length_a   1.000
_cell.length_b   1.000
_cell.length_c   1.000
_cell.angle_alpha   90.00
_cell.angle_beta   90.00
_cell.angle_gamma   90.00
#
_symmetry.space_group_name_H-M   'P 1'
#
loop_
_entity.id
_entity.type
_entity.pdbx_description
1 polymer ?
#
loop_
_entity_poly.entity_id
_entity_poly.type
_entity_poly.pdbx_seq_one_letter_code
_entity_poly.pdbx_strand_id
1 'polypeptide(L)'
;MSFIPPEQLDGPNLIAQFIIEYRGRGHFLPYDDHLLLKKWIEKAGDVDTLLLVLSDIIPKFFKAAAETGKHPPALTRLDRKVCQILEARRKNQMPMLEIDA
;
A
#
# COMPACT_ATOMS: atom_id res chain seq x y z
N MET A 1 6.26 20.67 7.83
CA MET A 1 5.57 20.18 6.62
C MET A 1 6.60 19.49 5.74
N SER A 2 6.56 18.17 5.65
CA SER A 2 7.22 17.45 4.56
C SER A 2 6.22 17.40 3.42
N PHE A 3 6.25 18.46 2.60
CA PHE A 3 5.54 18.54 1.34
C PHE A 3 6.42 17.82 0.32
N ILE A 4 5.97 16.68 -0.21
CA ILE A 4 6.59 16.11 -1.40
C ILE A 4 6.10 16.98 -2.56
N PRO A 5 6.99 17.71 -3.26
CA PRO A 5 6.59 18.52 -4.41
C PRO A 5 5.87 17.65 -5.45
N PRO A 6 4.84 18.15 -6.14
CA PRO A 6 4.11 17.38 -7.14
C PRO A 6 5.02 16.80 -8.23
N GLU A 7 6.15 17.45 -8.51
CA GLU A 7 7.14 16.99 -9.50
C GLU A 7 7.97 15.79 -9.00
N GLN A 8 7.89 15.47 -7.70
CA GLN A 8 8.58 14.35 -7.05
C GLN A 8 7.62 13.22 -6.63
N LEU A 9 6.34 13.31 -7.02
CA LEU A 9 5.35 12.23 -6.90
C LEU A 9 5.67 11.11 -7.91
N ASP A 10 6.82 10.48 -7.71
CA ASP A 10 7.16 9.21 -8.32
C ASP A 10 6.27 8.11 -7.69
N GLY A 11 5.96 7.05 -8.43
CA GLY A 11 4.93 6.07 -8.01
C GLY A 11 5.01 5.60 -6.54
N PRO A 12 6.17 5.17 -6.02
CA PRO A 12 6.33 4.78 -4.62
C PRO A 12 6.09 5.92 -3.62
N ASN A 13 6.45 7.16 -3.97
CA ASN A 13 6.24 8.34 -3.14
C ASN A 13 4.75 8.71 -3.07
N LEU A 14 4.01 8.50 -4.15
CA LEU A 14 2.56 8.69 -4.18
C LEU A 14 1.86 7.73 -3.22
N ILE A 15 2.28 6.47 -3.18
CA ILE A 15 1.74 5.50 -2.21
C ILE A 15 2.07 5.89 -0.77
N ALA A 16 3.31 6.33 -0.51
CA ALA A 16 3.71 6.80 0.81
C ALA A 16 2.87 8.00 1.26
N GLN A 17 2.68 8.99 0.38
CA GLN A 17 1.85 10.16 0.64
C GLN A 17 0.40 9.78 0.92
N PHE A 18 -0.19 8.90 0.10
CA PHE A 18 -1.53 8.35 0.31
C PHE A 18 -1.67 7.74 1.71
N ILE A 19 -0.70 6.92 2.14
CA ILE A 19 -0.74 6.31 3.48
C ILE A 19 -0.64 7.37 4.59
N ILE A 20 0.25 8.34 4.43
CA ILE A 20 0.45 9.42 5.42
C ILE A 20 -0.85 10.21 5.62
N GLU A 21 -1.57 10.52 4.54
CA GLU A 21 -2.85 11.24 4.58
C GLU A 21 -3.89 10.47 5.40
N TYR A 22 -4.05 9.17 5.16
CA TYR A 22 -5.03 8.35 5.89
C TYR A 22 -4.60 8.00 7.32
N ARG A 23 -3.29 7.96 7.59
CA ARG A 23 -2.76 7.72 8.93
C ARG A 23 -3.15 8.85 9.89
N GLY A 24 -3.42 10.05 9.38
CA GLY A 24 -3.95 11.21 10.13
C GLY A 24 -3.00 11.77 11.20
N ARG A 25 -1.79 11.19 11.34
CA ARG A 25 -0.81 11.57 12.35
C ARG A 25 0.61 11.30 11.88
N GLY A 26 1.50 12.27 12.12
CA GLY A 26 2.88 12.25 11.65
C GLY A 26 3.01 12.73 10.21
N HIS A 27 4.12 13.41 9.90
CA HIS A 27 4.39 13.93 8.55
C HIS A 27 5.30 13.01 7.73
N PHE A 28 5.69 11.88 8.30
CA PHE A 28 6.64 10.95 7.72
C PHE A 28 6.17 9.51 7.96
N LEU A 29 6.42 8.68 6.97
CA LEU A 29 6.30 7.25 7.07
C LEU A 29 7.59 6.70 7.73
N PRO A 30 7.51 5.81 8.74
CA PRO A 30 8.69 5.16 9.30
C PRO A 30 9.53 4.44 8.24
N TYR A 31 10.84 4.35 8.45
CA TYR A 31 11.75 3.68 7.51
C TYR A 31 11.34 2.23 7.22
N ASP A 32 10.93 1.48 8.25
CA ASP A 32 10.49 0.09 8.09
C ASP A 32 9.24 -0.04 7.20
N ASP A 33 8.37 0.96 7.23
CA ASP A 33 7.18 1.01 6.40
C ASP A 33 7.56 1.29 4.93
N HIS A 34 8.65 2.03 4.65
CA HIS A 34 9.18 2.18 3.29
C HIS A 34 9.75 0.86 2.73
N LEU A 35 10.44 0.07 3.55
CA LEU A 35 10.91 -1.27 3.15
C LEU A 35 9.72 -2.19 2.80
N LEU A 36 8.65 -2.10 3.59
CA LEU A 36 7.43 -2.86 3.36
C LEU A 36 6.73 -2.45 2.06
N LEU A 37 6.67 -1.15 1.77
CA LEU A 37 6.13 -0.65 0.50
C LEU A 37 6.91 -1.17 -0.70
N LYS A 38 8.25 -1.11 -0.65
CA LYS A 38 9.09 -1.64 -1.73
C LYS A 38 8.79 -3.13 -2.00
N LYS A 39 8.71 -3.94 -0.95
CA LYS A 39 8.33 -5.36 -1.04
C LYS A 39 6.96 -5.54 -1.70
N TRP A 40 5.97 -4.73 -1.33
CA TRP A 40 4.62 -4.84 -1.91
C TRP A 40 4.59 -4.40 -3.38
N ILE A 41 5.35 -3.38 -3.77
CA ILE A 41 5.44 -2.92 -5.17
C ILE A 41 6.05 -4.04 -6.03
N GLU A 42 7.17 -4.62 -5.59
CA GLU A 42 7.80 -5.75 -6.29
C GLU A 42 6.85 -6.94 -6.44
N LYS A 43 6.00 -7.18 -5.43
CA LYS A 43 5.00 -8.26 -5.48
C LYS A 43 3.80 -7.92 -6.36
N ALA A 44 3.38 -6.66 -6.39
CA ALA A 44 2.29 -6.19 -7.25
C ALA A 44 2.71 -6.19 -8.73
N GLY A 45 3.99 -5.96 -9.02
CA GLY A 45 4.52 -5.83 -10.37
C GLY A 45 4.54 -4.37 -10.86
N ASP A 46 3.59 -3.57 -10.39
CA ASP A 46 3.49 -2.15 -10.67
C ASP A 46 2.86 -1.38 -9.49
N VAL A 47 3.01 -0.06 -9.53
CA VAL A 47 2.56 0.85 -8.47
C VAL A 47 1.03 0.99 -8.45
N ASP A 48 0.39 1.05 -9.61
CA ASP A 48 -1.05 1.30 -9.73
C ASP A 48 -1.85 0.13 -9.15
N THR A 49 -1.44 -1.10 -9.44
CA THR A 49 -2.00 -2.33 -8.86
C THR A 49 -1.91 -2.30 -7.34
N LEU A 50 -0.76 -1.88 -6.79
CA LEU A 50 -0.62 -1.77 -5.34
C LEU A 50 -1.54 -0.67 -4.77
N LEU A 51 -1.58 0.51 -5.39
CA LEU A 51 -2.41 1.62 -4.96
C LEU A 51 -3.90 1.23 -4.93
N LEU A 52 -4.37 0.51 -5.95
CA LEU A 52 -5.74 -0.03 -6.01
C LEU A 52 -6.03 -1.01 -4.86
N VAL A 53 -5.08 -1.86 -4.51
CA VAL A 53 -5.25 -2.78 -3.36
C VAL A 53 -5.25 -2.02 -2.04
N LEU A 54 -4.39 -1.01 -1.90
CA LEU A 54 -4.28 -0.22 -0.68
C LEU A 54 -5.48 0.70 -0.48
N SER A 55 -6.09 1.23 -1.54
CA SER A 55 -7.28 2.10 -1.45
C SER A 55 -8.48 1.39 -0.82
N ASP A 56 -8.59 0.08 -0.99
CA ASP A 56 -9.64 -0.74 -0.36
C ASP A 56 -9.40 -1.03 1.14
N ILE A 57 -8.14 -0.95 1.59
CA ILE A 57 -7.68 -1.46 2.89
C ILE A 57 -7.34 -0.32 3.85
N ILE A 58 -6.50 0.62 3.41
CA ILE A 58 -5.89 1.67 4.24
C ILE A 58 -6.94 2.56 4.91
N PRO A 59 -8.00 3.05 4.23
CA PRO A 59 -9.02 3.88 4.87
C PRO A 59 -9.68 3.15 6.06
N LYS A 60 -10.01 1.86 5.89
CA LYS A 60 -10.63 1.04 6.93
C LYS A 60 -9.66 0.71 8.07
N PHE A 61 -8.38 0.52 7.75
CA PHE A 61 -7.35 0.18 8.72
C PHE A 61 -7.06 1.32 9.70
N PHE A 62 -7.02 2.57 9.20
CA PHE A 62 -6.75 3.74 10.04
C PHE A 62 -8.00 4.42 10.61
N LYS A 63 -9.21 4.12 10.11
CA LYS A 63 -10.47 4.74 10.57
C LYS A 63 -10.57 4.88 12.09
N ALA A 64 -10.38 3.78 12.81
CA ALA A 64 -10.48 3.79 14.28
C ALA A 64 -9.42 4.66 14.96
N ALA A 65 -8.19 4.70 14.44
CA ALA A 65 -7.12 5.53 14.98
C ALA A 65 -7.38 7.03 14.69
N ALA A 66 -7.87 7.34 13.49
CA ALA A 66 -8.24 8.69 13.09
C ALA A 66 -9.40 9.24 13.93
N GLU A 67 -10.43 8.44 14.22
CA GLU A 67 -11.59 8.83 15.02
C GLU A 67 -11.28 8.96 16.52
N THR A 68 -10.39 8.12 17.06
CA THR A 68 -10.09 8.08 18.51
C THR A 68 -8.85 8.88 18.92
N GLY A 69 -8.11 9.43 17.96
CA GLY A 69 -6.83 10.13 18.20
C GLY A 69 -5.70 9.23 18.74
N LYS A 70 -5.91 7.90 18.78
CA LYS A 70 -4.92 6.93 19.24
C LYS A 70 -3.76 6.81 18.25
N HIS A 71 -2.63 6.27 18.71
CA HIS A 71 -1.51 6.01 17.82
C HIS A 71 -1.92 5.01 16.71
N PRO A 72 -1.67 5.35 15.43
CA PRO A 72 -2.03 4.47 14.32
C PRO A 72 -1.22 3.17 14.39
N PRO A 73 -1.85 2.01 14.10
CA PRO A 73 -1.16 0.74 14.06
C PRO A 73 -0.07 0.71 12.96
N ALA A 74 0.97 -0.09 13.16
CA ALA A 74 2.03 -0.29 12.17
C ALA A 74 1.52 -1.02 10.91
N LEU A 75 2.01 -0.65 9.73
CA LEU A 75 1.60 -1.26 8.45
C LEU A 75 1.97 -2.73 8.36
N THR A 76 2.95 -3.20 9.13
CA THR A 76 3.33 -4.62 9.22
C THR A 76 2.13 -5.53 9.55
N ARG A 77 1.10 -5.02 10.24
CA ARG A 77 -0.14 -5.76 10.51
C ARG A 77 -0.96 -6.07 9.24
N LEU A 78 -0.74 -5.33 8.16
CA LEU A 78 -1.40 -5.54 6.87
C LEU A 78 -0.60 -6.44 5.93
N ASP A 79 0.68 -6.73 6.21
CA ASP A 79 1.57 -7.44 5.28
C ASP A 79 0.98 -8.75 4.77
N ARG A 80 0.51 -9.61 5.68
CA ARG A 80 -0.12 -10.88 5.30
C ARG A 80 -1.32 -10.67 4.39
N LYS A 81 -2.20 -9.71 4.71
CA LYS A 81 -3.44 -9.46 3.97
C LYS A 81 -3.15 -8.91 2.56
N VAL A 82 -2.28 -7.91 2.47
CA VAL A 82 -1.86 -7.32 1.19
C VAL A 82 -1.19 -8.38 0.33
N CYS A 83 -0.26 -9.15 0.90
CA CYS A 83 0.41 -10.25 0.22
C CYS A 83 -0.55 -11.30 -0.34
N GLN A 84 -1.59 -11.68 0.41
CA GLN A 84 -2.61 -12.64 -0.02
C GLN A 84 -3.46 -12.11 -1.18
N ILE A 85 -3.86 -10.83 -1.13
CA ILE A 85 -4.65 -10.20 -2.20
C ILE A 85 -3.83 -10.12 -3.49
N LEU A 86 -2.56 -9.73 -3.40
CA LEU A 86 -1.67 -9.66 -4.55
C LEU A 86 -1.42 -11.03 -5.18
N GLU A 87 -1.23 -12.08 -4.35
CA GLU A 87 -1.11 -13.46 -4.85
C GLU A 87 -2.38 -13.95 -5.53
N ALA A 88 -3.55 -13.69 -4.94
CA ALA A 88 -4.83 -14.08 -5.52
C ALA A 88 -5.07 -13.38 -6.88
N ARG A 89 -4.76 -12.08 -6.97
CA ARG A 89 -4.85 -11.34 -8.23
C ARG A 89 -3.91 -11.89 -9.30
N ARG A 90 -2.65 -12.19 -8.94
CA ARG A 90 -1.69 -12.79 -9.86
C ARG A 90 -2.19 -14.14 -10.40
N LYS A 91 -2.75 -15.00 -9.54
CA LYS A 91 -3.34 -16.29 -9.96
C LYS A 91 -4.54 -16.10 -10.91
N ASN A 92 -5.39 -15.10 -10.64
CA ASN A 92 -6.56 -14.81 -11.47
C ASN A 92 -6.23 -14.11 -12.80
N GLN A 93 -5.02 -13.58 -12.96
CA GLN A 93 -4.49 -13.09 -14.23
C GLN A 93 -3.81 -14.21 -15.06
N MET A 94 -3.62 -15.40 -14.48
CA MET A 94 -3.05 -16.58 -15.16
C MET A 94 -4.05 -17.66 -15.65
N PRO A 95 -5.32 -17.39 -16.01
CA PRO A 95 -6.11 -18.35 -16.78
C PRO A 95 -5.87 -18.12 -18.29
N MET A 96 -5.39 -19.17 -18.99
CA MET A 96 -5.15 -19.27 -20.45
C MET A 96 -3.75 -18.92 -20.97
N LEU A 97 -2.72 -19.64 -20.51
CA LEU A 97 -1.65 -20.12 -21.38
C LEU A 97 -1.39 -21.57 -20.96
N GLU A 98 -1.43 -22.50 -21.91
CA GLU A 98 -1.64 -23.96 -21.75
C GLU A 98 -3.14 -24.27 -21.60
N ILE A 99 -3.85 -24.75 -22.63
CA ILE A 99 -3.62 -26.00 -23.35
C ILE A 99 -3.99 -25.81 -24.84
N ASP A 100 -3.19 -26.42 -25.73
CA ASP A 100 -3.38 -26.72 -27.16
C ASP A 100 -2.39 -26.04 -28.13
N ALA A 101 -1.27 -26.75 -28.37
CA ALA A 101 -0.69 -27.01 -29.70
C ALA A 101 0.36 -28.13 -29.59
#